data_AF-A0A812MQA4-F1
#
_entry.id   AF-A0A812MQA4-F1
#
_cell.length_a   1.000
_cell.length_b   1.000
_cell.length_c   1.000
_cell.angle_alpha   90.00
_cell.angle_beta   90.00
_cell.angle_gamma   90.00
#
_symmetry.space_group_name_H-M   'P 1'
#
loop_
_entity.id
_entity.type
_entity.pdbx_description
1 polymer ?
#
loop_
_entity_poly.entity_id
_entity_poly.type
_entity_poly.pdbx_seq_one_letter_code
_entity_poly.pdbx_strand_id
1 'polypeptide(L)'
;AAHDTVNPGDPARWLQPADILKIDFGVHVQGNILDSAFSVSFDPMHDELMRTVQEATETGIRNAGPDAWISEISSQIREVMESGEVHRPDGKVFRVKVIKNLTGHLIGPYKIHAGKSLPSVNTGGR
;
A
#
# COMPACT_ATOMS: atom_id res chain seq x y z
N ALA A 1 -1.86 7.72 -5.93
CA ALA A 1 -1.60 6.77 -4.83
C ALA A 1 -0.10 6.58 -4.65
N ALA A 2 0.60 6.24 -5.74
CA ALA A 2 2.06 6.11 -5.81
C ALA A 2 2.61 6.85 -7.05
N HIS A 3 3.95 6.84 -7.22
CA HIS A 3 4.71 7.35 -8.38
C HIS A 3 4.59 8.86 -8.67
N ASP A 4 4.26 9.68 -7.68
CA ASP A 4 4.37 11.14 -7.78
C ASP A 4 5.62 11.60 -7.01
N THR A 5 6.50 12.31 -7.71
CA THR A 5 7.66 12.99 -7.13
C THR A 5 7.87 14.31 -7.84
N VAL A 6 8.43 15.30 -7.15
CA VAL A 6 8.59 16.66 -7.68
C VAL A 6 9.74 16.70 -8.68
N ASN A 7 9.50 17.27 -9.85
CA ASN A 7 10.52 17.54 -10.86
C ASN A 7 10.97 19.02 -10.82
N PRO A 8 12.18 19.32 -11.32
CA PRO A 8 12.59 20.69 -11.57
C PRO A 8 11.60 21.41 -12.51
N GLY A 9 11.09 22.56 -12.07
CA GLY A 9 10.14 23.36 -12.86
C GLY A 9 8.66 23.04 -12.61
N ASP A 10 8.33 22.03 -11.79
CA ASP A 10 6.96 21.84 -11.32
C ASP A 10 6.49 23.08 -10.53
N PRO A 11 5.19 23.43 -10.60
CA PRO A 11 4.62 24.44 -9.73
C PRO A 11 4.94 24.12 -8.26
N ALA A 12 5.23 25.14 -7.47
CA ALA A 12 5.50 24.95 -6.05
C ALA A 12 4.30 24.28 -5.37
N ARG A 13 4.53 23.11 -4.79
CA ARG A 13 3.57 22.35 -3.97
C ARG A 13 4.11 22.26 -2.56
N TRP A 14 3.25 22.51 -1.59
CA TRP A 14 3.58 22.46 -0.17
C TRP A 14 2.68 21.45 0.52
N LEU A 15 3.24 20.65 1.41
CA LEU A 15 2.46 19.74 2.25
C LEU A 15 1.48 20.55 3.11
N GLN A 16 0.20 20.23 3.02
CA GLN A 16 -0.87 20.89 3.76
C GLN A 16 -1.24 20.09 5.03
N PRO A 17 -1.80 20.73 6.06
CA PRO A 17 -2.22 20.03 7.28
C PRO A 17 -3.22 18.89 7.06
N ALA A 18 -4.10 19.01 6.07
CA ALA A 18 -5.12 18.01 5.74
C ALA A 18 -4.64 16.95 4.73
N ASP A 19 -3.37 16.98 4.32
CA ASP A 19 -2.86 16.00 3.36
C ASP A 19 -2.57 14.65 4.01
N ILE A 20 -2.75 13.59 3.23
CA ILE A 20 -2.20 12.26 3.51
C ILE A 20 -1.11 11.96 2.48
N LEU A 21 0.15 11.96 2.92
CA LEU A 21 1.33 11.70 2.09
C LEU A 21 1.73 10.23 2.18
N LYS A 22 2.09 9.61 1.06
CA LYS A 22 2.71 8.29 1.03
C LYS A 22 4.19 8.52 0.73
N ILE A 23 5.06 8.20 1.66
CA ILE A 23 6.50 8.25 1.48
C ILE A 23 6.93 6.84 1.11
N ASP A 24 7.42 6.69 -0.11
CA ASP A 24 7.79 5.42 -0.73
C ASP A 24 9.16 5.61 -1.37
N PHE A 25 10.16 4.89 -0.86
CA PHE A 25 11.53 5.02 -1.30
C PHE A 25 12.27 3.70 -1.21
N GLY A 26 13.30 3.55 -2.05
CA GLY A 26 14.12 2.36 -2.10
C GLY A 26 15.59 2.65 -1.91
N VAL A 27 16.30 1.65 -1.40
CA VAL A 27 17.77 1.61 -1.33
C VAL A 27 18.27 0.27 -1.86
N HIS A 28 19.52 0.19 -2.29
CA HIS A 28 20.09 -1.10 -2.68
C HIS A 28 21.58 -1.20 -2.41
N VAL A 29 22.05 -2.44 -2.21
CA VAL A 29 23.47 -2.80 -2.19
C VAL A 29 23.69 -3.96 -3.16
N GLN A 30 24.56 -3.76 -4.14
CA GLN A 30 24.86 -4.78 -5.18
C GLN A 30 23.60 -5.33 -5.89
N GLY A 31 22.59 -4.49 -6.09
CA GLY A 31 21.34 -4.86 -6.75
C GLY A 31 20.31 -5.55 -5.86
N ASN A 32 20.61 -5.81 -4.58
CA ASN A 32 19.62 -6.25 -3.60
C ASN A 32 18.82 -5.03 -3.15
N ILE A 33 17.61 -4.89 -3.66
CA ILE A 33 16.73 -3.74 -3.44
C ILE A 33 15.90 -3.96 -2.17
N LEU A 34 15.82 -2.93 -1.34
CA LEU A 34 14.79 -2.77 -0.32
C LEU A 34 13.77 -1.77 -0.86
N ASP A 35 12.52 -2.19 -0.92
CA ASP A 35 11.35 -1.40 -1.31
C ASP A 35 10.43 -1.29 -0.08
N SER A 36 10.21 -0.07 0.42
CA SER A 36 9.42 0.15 1.63
C SER A 36 8.76 1.52 1.62
N ALA A 37 7.55 1.57 2.14
CA ALA A 37 6.74 2.76 2.18
C ALA A 37 5.97 2.88 3.49
N PHE A 38 5.59 4.11 3.84
CA PHE A 38 4.69 4.42 4.94
C PHE A 38 3.85 5.65 4.61
N SER A 39 2.75 5.84 5.35
CA SER A 39 1.90 7.02 5.22
C SER A 39 2.16 8.02 6.34
N VAL A 40 2.05 9.31 6.02
CA VAL A 40 2.15 10.43 6.95
C VAL A 40 0.90 11.28 6.82
N SER A 41 0.28 11.61 7.95
CA SER A 41 -0.83 12.55 8.06
C SER A 41 -0.64 13.39 9.33
N PHE A 42 -1.07 14.65 9.27
CA PHE A 42 -1.22 15.50 10.46
C PHE A 42 -2.68 15.64 10.89
N ASP A 43 -3.61 15.20 10.06
CA ASP A 43 -5.04 15.18 10.34
C ASP A 43 -5.45 13.81 10.92
N PRO A 44 -5.93 13.75 12.18
CA PRO A 44 -6.40 12.51 12.80
C PRO A 44 -7.57 11.83 12.08
N MET A 45 -8.28 12.54 11.18
CA MET A 45 -9.32 11.94 10.33
C MET A 45 -8.78 10.76 9.50
N HIS A 46 -7.47 10.68 9.27
CA HIS A 46 -6.84 9.60 8.51
C HIS A 46 -6.36 8.42 9.36
N ASP A 47 -6.41 8.51 10.70
CA ASP A 47 -5.81 7.50 11.58
C ASP A 47 -6.45 6.12 11.41
N GLU A 48 -7.79 6.07 11.32
CA GLU A 48 -8.52 4.82 11.07
C GLU A 48 -8.12 4.20 9.73
N LEU A 49 -8.03 5.02 8.68
CA LEU A 49 -7.61 4.57 7.35
C LEU A 49 -6.19 4.00 7.37
N MET A 50 -5.24 4.74 7.95
CA MET A 50 -3.83 4.33 8.01
C MET A 50 -3.67 3.03 8.82
N ARG A 51 -4.37 2.92 9.95
CA ARG A 51 -4.37 1.70 10.78
C ARG A 51 -4.93 0.50 10.02
N THR A 52 -6.06 0.63 9.34
CA THR A 52 -6.63 -0.46 8.52
C THR A 52 -5.69 -0.89 7.41
N VAL A 53 -5.06 0.06 6.69
CA VAL A 53 -4.12 -0.26 5.61
C VAL A 53 -2.87 -0.95 6.15
N GLN A 54 -2.37 -0.52 7.31
CA GLN A 54 -1.25 -1.17 7.99
C GLN A 54 -1.60 -2.61 8.37
N GLU A 55 -2.75 -2.84 9.01
CA GLU A 55 -3.20 -4.17 9.41
C GLU A 55 -3.38 -5.12 8.22
N ALA A 56 -3.92 -4.61 7.10
CA ALA A 56 -4.03 -5.37 5.86
C ALA A 56 -2.65 -5.73 5.27
N THR A 57 -1.69 -4.80 5.33
CA THR A 57 -0.30 -5.03 4.88
C THR A 57 0.39 -6.09 5.75
N GLU A 58 0.30 -5.97 7.08
CA GLU A 58 0.84 -6.92 8.03
C GLU A 58 0.20 -8.31 7.89
N THR A 59 -1.09 -8.37 7.55
CA THR A 59 -1.77 -9.63 7.21
C THR A 59 -1.20 -10.26 5.96
N GLY A 60 -0.92 -9.48 4.91
CA GLY A 60 -0.21 -9.97 3.73
C GLY A 60 1.16 -10.54 4.05
N ILE A 61 1.94 -9.83 4.88
CA ILE A 61 3.28 -10.26 5.31
C ILE A 61 3.22 -11.55 6.13
N ARG A 62 2.32 -11.64 7.12
CA ARG A 62 2.18 -12.82 7.99
C ARG A 62 1.80 -14.09 7.23
N ASN A 63 1.02 -13.95 6.17
CA ASN A 63 0.55 -15.09 5.36
C ASN A 63 1.45 -15.40 4.17
N ALA A 64 2.43 -14.55 3.88
CA ALA A 64 3.41 -14.84 2.83
C ALA A 64 4.41 -15.90 3.31
N GLY A 65 4.71 -16.84 2.42
CA GLY A 65 5.69 -17.88 2.69
C GLY A 65 5.91 -18.79 1.48
N PRO A 66 6.92 -19.69 1.55
CA PRO A 66 7.06 -20.77 0.58
C PRO A 66 5.75 -21.54 0.44
N ASP A 67 5.40 -21.91 -0.80
CA ASP A 67 4.19 -22.66 -1.16
C ASP A 67 2.84 -21.98 -0.85
N ALA A 68 2.84 -20.75 -0.32
CA ALA A 68 1.62 -19.98 -0.13
C ALA A 68 1.02 -19.55 -1.48
N TRP A 69 -0.30 -19.62 -1.58
CA TRP A 69 -1.03 -19.22 -2.78
C TRP A 69 -1.21 -17.71 -2.79
N ILE A 70 -0.81 -17.05 -3.88
CA ILE A 70 -1.02 -15.61 -4.04
C ILE A 70 -2.49 -15.25 -3.84
N SER A 71 -3.41 -16.03 -4.42
CA SER A 71 -4.85 -15.76 -4.36
C SER A 71 -5.38 -15.75 -2.92
N GLU A 72 -4.87 -16.62 -2.06
CA GLU A 72 -5.24 -16.69 -0.64
C GLU A 72 -4.71 -15.48 0.12
N ILE A 73 -3.43 -15.13 -0.05
CA ILE A 73 -2.84 -13.92 0.54
C ILE A 73 -3.62 -12.68 0.10
N SER A 74 -3.92 -12.57 -1.20
CA SER A 74 -4.67 -11.46 -1.79
C SER A 74 -6.09 -11.36 -1.22
N SER A 75 -6.74 -12.50 -0.99
CA SER A 75 -8.08 -12.56 -0.39
C SER A 75 -8.07 -12.08 1.05
N GLN A 76 -7.07 -12.48 1.84
CA GLN A 76 -6.94 -12.09 3.24
C GLN A 76 -6.60 -10.60 3.40
N ILE A 77 -5.70 -10.06 2.55
CA ILE A 77 -5.44 -8.62 2.49
C ILE A 77 -6.75 -7.86 2.24
N ARG A 78 -7.54 -8.33 1.27
CA ARG A 78 -8.82 -7.69 0.93
C ARG A 78 -9.83 -7.76 2.07
N GLU A 79 -9.94 -8.91 2.72
CA GLU A 79 -10.86 -9.12 3.84
C GLU A 79 -10.58 -8.13 4.97
N VAL A 80 -9.33 -8.02 5.41
CA VAL A 80 -8.93 -7.07 6.45
C VAL A 80 -9.15 -5.64 5.98
N MET A 81 -8.73 -5.31 4.76
CA MET A 81 -8.90 -3.96 4.21
C MET A 81 -10.37 -3.54 4.13
N GLU A 82 -11.25 -4.40 3.59
CA GLU A 82 -12.67 -4.08 3.35
C GLU A 82 -13.55 -4.24 4.60
N SER A 83 -13.02 -4.78 5.70
CA SER A 83 -13.64 -4.75 7.03
C SER A 83 -13.51 -3.39 7.74
N GLY A 84 -12.55 -2.56 7.32
CA GLY A 84 -12.31 -1.26 7.92
C GLY A 84 -13.35 -0.21 7.52
N GLU A 85 -13.71 0.63 8.48
CA GLU A 85 -14.56 1.80 8.27
C GLU A 85 -13.83 3.06 8.77
N VAL A 86 -14.06 4.18 8.08
CA VAL A 86 -13.52 5.49 8.42
C VAL A 86 -14.67 6.41 8.76
N HIS A 87 -14.66 6.94 9.97
CA HIS A 87 -15.67 7.85 10.51
C HIS A 87 -15.20 9.29 10.33
N ARG A 88 -15.97 10.08 9.58
CA ARG A 88 -15.69 11.49 9.39
C ARG A 88 -16.38 12.35 10.45
N PRO A 89 -15.79 13.52 10.79
CA PRO A 89 -16.44 14.49 11.67
C PRO A 89 -17.82 14.98 11.20
N ASP A 90 -18.12 14.87 9.90
CA ASP A 90 -19.42 15.23 9.32
C ASP A 90 -20.48 14.12 9.47
N GLY A 91 -20.18 13.07 10.24
CA GLY A 91 -21.08 11.94 10.50
C GLY A 91 -21.14 10.91 9.39
N LYS A 92 -20.37 11.07 8.30
CA LYS A 92 -20.31 10.08 7.22
C LYS A 92 -19.35 8.94 7.58
N VAL A 93 -19.76 7.73 7.20
CA VAL A 93 -18.94 6.53 7.34
C VAL A 93 -18.56 6.02 5.95
N PHE A 94 -17.26 5.74 5.76
CA PHE A 94 -16.73 5.20 4.52
C PHE A 94 -16.12 3.84 4.75
N ARG A 95 -16.54 2.84 3.98
CA ARG A 95 -15.82 1.55 3.94
C ARG A 95 -14.50 1.71 3.19
N VAL A 96 -13.42 1.22 3.80
CA VAL A 96 -12.11 1.18 3.17
C VAL A 96 -12.16 0.18 2.01
N LYS A 97 -11.48 0.50 0.92
CA LYS A 97 -11.43 -0.34 -0.28
C LYS A 97 -10.00 -0.50 -0.75
N VAL A 98 -9.68 -1.70 -1.23
CA VAL A 98 -8.44 -1.93 -1.96
C VAL A 98 -8.44 -1.16 -3.29
N ILE A 99 -7.26 -0.70 -3.70
CA ILE A 99 -7.05 -0.16 -5.04
C ILE A 99 -6.78 -1.33 -5.98
N LYS A 100 -7.83 -1.80 -6.68
CA LYS A 100 -7.83 -3.10 -7.38
C LYS A 100 -6.74 -3.29 -8.44
N ASN A 101 -6.22 -2.19 -8.99
CA ASN A 101 -5.18 -2.19 -10.02
C ASN A 101 -3.78 -1.86 -9.48
N LEU A 102 -3.58 -1.85 -8.16
CA LEU A 102 -2.27 -1.80 -7.51
C LEU A 102 -1.97 -3.13 -6.84
N THR A 103 -0.70 -3.51 -6.85
CA THR A 103 -0.24 -4.82 -6.37
C THR A 103 1.11 -4.69 -5.66
N GLY A 104 1.37 -5.60 -4.72
CA GLY A 104 2.75 -5.95 -4.37
C GLY A 104 3.44 -6.68 -5.52
N HIS A 105 4.73 -6.99 -5.39
CA HIS A 105 5.51 -7.54 -6.50
C HIS A 105 6.74 -8.32 -6.03
N LEU A 106 7.24 -9.17 -6.93
CA LEU A 106 8.50 -9.86 -6.75
C LEU A 106 9.66 -8.93 -7.12
N ILE A 107 10.67 -8.87 -6.26
CA ILE A 107 11.92 -8.14 -6.50
C ILE A 107 13.00 -9.12 -6.96
N GLY A 108 13.81 -8.70 -7.93
CA GLY A 108 15.00 -9.41 -8.38
C GLY A 108 16.24 -8.51 -8.38
N PRO A 109 17.45 -9.06 -8.59
CA PRO A 109 18.67 -8.26 -8.64
C PRO A 109 18.57 -7.15 -9.69
N TYR A 110 18.73 -5.90 -9.27
CA TYR A 110 18.58 -4.69 -10.11
C TYR A 110 17.23 -4.56 -10.82
N LYS A 111 16.21 -5.31 -10.39
CA LYS A 111 14.90 -5.35 -11.06
C LYS A 111 13.80 -5.23 -10.03
N ILE A 112 13.28 -4.00 -9.86
CA ILE A 112 12.21 -3.70 -8.91
C ILE A 112 10.97 -4.56 -9.14
N HIS A 113 10.58 -4.81 -10.39
CA HIS A 113 9.45 -5.68 -10.74
C HIS A 113 9.93 -6.88 -11.56
N ALA A 114 10.12 -8.02 -10.91
CA ALA A 114 10.70 -9.24 -11.49
C ALA A 114 9.68 -10.22 -12.11
N GLY A 115 8.45 -9.77 -12.37
CA GLY A 115 7.50 -10.46 -13.24
C GLY A 115 6.37 -11.23 -12.53
N LYS A 116 6.40 -11.37 -11.20
CA LYS A 116 5.29 -11.89 -10.39
C LYS A 116 4.67 -10.75 -9.58
N SER A 117 3.35 -10.68 -9.53
CA SER A 117 2.59 -9.64 -8.83
C SER A 117 1.76 -10.24 -7.70
N LEU A 118 1.64 -9.57 -6.57
CA LEU A 118 0.76 -9.91 -5.45
C LEU A 118 -0.42 -8.94 -5.43
N PRO A 119 -1.57 -9.26 -6.03
CA PRO A 119 -2.72 -8.38 -6.04
C PRO A 119 -3.35 -8.21 -4.66
N SER A 120 -4.17 -7.16 -4.50
CA SER A 120 -5.00 -6.95 -3.30
C SER A 120 -6.43 -7.46 -3.50
N VAL A 121 -6.67 -8.26 -4.54
CA VAL A 121 -7.94 -8.92 -4.84
C VAL A 121 -7.66 -10.34 -5.31
N ASN A 122 -8.57 -11.28 -5.04
CA ASN A 122 -8.45 -12.62 -5.57
C ASN A 122 -8.61 -12.61 -7.10
N THR A 123 -7.54 -12.98 -7.81
CA THR A 123 -7.50 -13.06 -9.28
C THR A 123 -7.55 -14.50 -9.80
N GLY A 124 -7.68 -15.51 -8.92
CA GLY A 124 -7.65 -16.93 -9.28
C GLY A 124 -6.28 -17.45 -9.74
N GLY A 125 -5.22 -16.65 -9.62
CA GLY A 125 -3.84 -17.02 -9.97
C GLY A 125 -3.13 -17.85 -8.89
N ARG A 126 -2.12 -18.63 -9.33
CA ARG A 126 -1.11 -19.29 -8.46
C ARG A 126 0.03 -18.34 -8.11
#